data_AF-A0A524JB53-F1
#
_entry.id   AF-A0A524JB53-F1
#
_cell.length_a   1.000
_cell.length_b   1.000
_cell.length_c   1.000
_cell.angle_alpha   90.00
_cell.angle_beta   90.00
_cell.angle_gamma   90.00
#
_symmetry.space_group_name_H-M   'P 1'
#
loop_
_entity.id
_entity.type
_entity.pdbx_description
1 polymer ?
#
loop_
_entity_poly.entity_id
_entity_poly.type
_entity_poly.pdbx_seq_one_letter_code
_entity_poly.pdbx_strand_id
1 'polypeptide(L)'
;MDLTLIPWINKVLRNRWLVFFPRAVMLAGFAFTIVVGFIGTGVGGRNFAIMFVWIAWWTVLKLVLIPFGGRSWCSICPIPVPGEWLQQRFLVQPQGKSPGKRHSWPKKLRGSWLQLLGFAFMGLFSAFLLTKPAATSWILLFLCILAFGLSLIYDRRSFCRYLCPIGGYIGWYAQLAPIEVRARDQAICSQHTPKTCFTGCAEGPGCPWGLVPATNQQNLDCGLCMECQRTCPYDNMAVRLRPFGHDLAVVNANRTLDRAWFGLFILACVPVYSAMMLGYWGALKTAAYSVGSTAWFTYAAAFLLFTLGLVPGMFAIAVYGGWRWRAKGDTFRGVFIRLAYSFAPLGLMAWIAFTISFAFGKLAYVWPVLSDPFGWGWDLFGTAHWTWHPYLQTITPIVQVMILGIGLHWTATWIKRYAGFRQAFPVLIFALTYTILALGLLI
;
A
#
# COMPACT_ATOMS: atom_id res chain seq x y z
N MET A 1 20.88 2.89 -11.78
CA MET A 1 21.25 4.29 -12.11
C MET A 1 21.04 5.17 -10.88
N ASP A 2 22.00 6.02 -10.50
CA ASP A 2 21.85 6.98 -9.39
C ASP A 2 21.33 8.32 -9.92
N LEU A 3 20.14 8.73 -9.47
CA LEU A 3 19.49 9.97 -9.88
C LEU A 3 20.07 11.20 -9.18
N THR A 4 20.75 11.04 -8.03
CA THR A 4 21.31 12.18 -7.29
C THR A 4 22.61 12.69 -7.87
N LEU A 5 23.19 11.97 -8.85
CA LEU A 5 24.30 12.47 -9.65
C LEU A 5 23.87 13.61 -10.59
N ILE A 6 22.58 13.70 -10.92
CA ILE A 6 22.04 14.80 -11.72
C ILE A 6 21.82 16.00 -10.78
N PRO A 7 22.57 17.12 -10.92
CA PRO A 7 22.60 18.19 -9.91
C PRO A 7 21.24 18.82 -9.64
N TRP A 8 20.44 19.04 -10.69
CA TRP A 8 19.10 19.60 -10.57
C TRP A 8 18.16 18.68 -9.76
N ILE A 9 18.22 17.36 -10.00
CA ILE A 9 17.40 16.38 -9.27
C ILE A 9 17.82 16.35 -7.80
N ASN A 10 19.13 16.34 -7.52
CA ASN A 10 19.63 16.36 -6.14
C ASN A 10 19.17 17.62 -5.39
N LYS A 11 19.24 18.79 -6.03
CA LYS A 11 18.76 20.06 -5.46
C LYS A 11 17.27 20.02 -5.15
N VAL A 12 16.46 19.49 -6.08
CA VAL A 12 15.01 19.33 -5.92
C VAL A 12 14.68 18.35 -4.78
N LEU A 13 15.35 17.20 -4.70
CA LEU A 13 15.11 16.18 -3.66
C LEU A 13 15.54 16.66 -2.27
N ARG A 14 16.63 17.42 -2.18
CA ARG A 14 17.09 18.04 -0.93
C ARG A 14 16.16 19.15 -0.46
N ASN A 15 15.46 19.83 -1.36
CA ASN A 15 14.53 20.88 -1.01
C ASN A 15 13.35 20.33 -0.17
N ARG A 16 13.22 20.83 1.06
CA ARG A 16 12.17 20.45 2.01
C ARG A 16 10.79 20.93 1.57
N TRP A 17 10.73 22.02 0.82
CA TRP A 17 9.48 22.56 0.26
C TRP A 17 8.78 21.57 -0.67
N LEU A 18 9.55 20.73 -1.38
CA LEU A 18 9.02 19.68 -2.25
C LEU A 18 8.14 18.67 -1.50
N VAL A 19 8.42 18.43 -0.22
CA VAL A 19 7.64 17.50 0.60
C VAL A 19 6.61 18.26 1.45
N PHE A 20 6.98 19.43 1.96
CA PHE A 20 6.11 20.23 2.81
C PHE A 20 4.86 20.74 2.08
N PHE A 21 5.02 21.31 0.87
CA PHE A 21 3.90 21.89 0.13
C PHE A 21 2.87 20.84 -0.30
N PRO A 22 3.24 19.69 -0.91
CA PRO A 22 2.27 18.63 -1.19
C PRO A 22 1.59 18.08 0.06
N ARG A 23 2.30 17.97 1.20
CA ARG A 23 1.67 17.57 2.47
C ARG A 23 0.60 18.56 2.93
N ALA A 24 0.88 19.87 2.83
CA ALA A 24 -0.08 20.91 3.20
C ALA A 24 -1.32 20.88 2.29
N VAL A 25 -1.11 20.79 0.97
CA VAL A 25 -2.20 20.70 -0.02
C VAL A 25 -3.02 19.42 0.18
N MET A 26 -2.36 18.27 0.39
CA MET A 26 -3.05 17.01 0.65
C MET A 26 -3.80 17.04 1.97
N LEU A 27 -3.27 17.68 3.01
CA LEU A 27 -3.95 17.82 4.30
C LEU A 27 -5.21 18.68 4.15
N ALA A 28 -5.13 19.80 3.42
CA ALA A 28 -6.28 20.65 3.11
C ALA A 28 -7.35 19.88 2.30
N GLY A 29 -6.94 19.19 1.23
CA GLY A 29 -7.83 18.34 0.44
C GLY A 29 -8.46 17.21 1.24
N PHE A 30 -7.70 16.61 2.17
CA PHE A 30 -8.21 15.56 3.06
C PHE A 30 -9.22 16.09 4.07
N ALA A 31 -8.97 17.26 4.67
CA ALA A 31 -9.93 17.93 5.54
C ALA A 31 -11.22 18.30 4.77
N PHE A 32 -11.08 18.85 3.56
CA PHE A 32 -12.19 19.13 2.67
C PHE A 32 -13.01 17.87 2.37
N THR A 33 -12.34 16.77 2.02
CA THR A 33 -12.97 15.47 1.77
C THR A 33 -13.80 14.98 2.97
N ILE A 34 -13.27 15.11 4.20
CA ILE A 34 -13.99 14.73 5.43
C ILE A 34 -15.26 15.56 5.59
N VAL A 35 -15.16 16.89 5.44
CA VAL A 35 -16.29 17.82 5.59
C VAL A 35 -17.36 17.51 4.54
N VAL A 36 -16.98 17.34 3.28
CA VAL A 36 -17.91 17.02 2.19
C VAL A 36 -18.56 15.65 2.36
N GLY A 37 -17.87 14.67 2.92
CA GLY A 37 -18.50 13.38 3.20
C GLY A 37 -19.55 13.42 4.32
N PHE A 38 -19.55 14.45 5.19
CA PHE A 38 -20.59 14.66 6.19
C PHE A 38 -21.75 15.55 5.71
N ILE A 39 -21.44 16.62 4.99
CA ILE A 39 -22.41 17.68 4.64
C ILE A 39 -22.93 17.52 3.20
N GLY A 40 -22.14 16.94 2.30
CA GLY A 40 -22.51 16.75 0.91
C GLY A 40 -23.56 15.65 0.71
N THR A 41 -23.83 15.33 -0.55
CA THR A 41 -24.86 14.34 -0.92
C THR A 41 -24.71 13.00 -0.19
N GLY A 42 -25.81 12.42 0.28
CA GLY A 42 -25.80 11.10 0.94
C GLY A 42 -25.58 9.92 -0.03
N VAL A 43 -25.61 10.17 -1.34
CA VAL A 43 -25.48 9.15 -2.37
C VAL A 43 -24.01 8.97 -2.73
N GLY A 44 -23.41 7.82 -2.38
CA GLY A 44 -21.98 7.56 -2.63
C GLY A 44 -21.55 7.75 -4.10
N GLY A 45 -22.45 7.48 -5.05
CA GLY A 45 -22.25 7.71 -6.49
C GLY A 45 -22.03 9.17 -6.90
N ARG A 46 -22.46 10.13 -6.08
CA ARG A 46 -22.42 11.57 -6.36
C ARG A 46 -21.68 12.37 -5.29
N ASN A 47 -21.07 11.69 -4.32
CA ASN A 47 -20.35 12.33 -3.24
C ASN A 47 -18.84 12.39 -3.54
N PHE A 48 -18.26 13.57 -3.38
CA PHE A 48 -16.83 13.81 -3.60
C PHE A 48 -15.92 12.94 -2.75
N ALA A 49 -16.27 12.71 -1.48
CA ALA A 49 -15.46 11.90 -0.60
C ALA A 49 -15.30 10.46 -1.13
N ILE A 50 -16.38 9.88 -1.63
CA ILE A 50 -16.36 8.51 -2.15
C ILE A 50 -15.63 8.44 -3.49
N MET A 51 -16.01 9.28 -4.44
CA MET A 51 -15.44 9.26 -5.80
C MET A 51 -13.97 9.64 -5.80
N PHE A 52 -13.58 10.67 -5.06
CA PHE A 52 -12.20 11.10 -5.02
C PHE A 52 -11.31 10.09 -4.29
N VAL A 53 -11.70 9.61 -3.10
CA VAL A 53 -10.85 8.72 -2.27
C VAL A 53 -10.77 7.30 -2.83
N TRP A 54 -11.92 6.69 -3.16
CA TRP A 54 -11.98 5.27 -3.49
C TRP A 54 -11.90 4.99 -4.99
N ILE A 55 -12.27 5.95 -5.86
CA ILE A 55 -12.17 5.79 -7.31
C ILE A 55 -10.92 6.49 -7.83
N ALA A 56 -10.84 7.82 -7.79
CA ALA A 56 -9.73 8.56 -8.39
C ALA A 56 -8.38 8.27 -7.72
N TRP A 57 -8.27 8.59 -6.43
CA TRP A 57 -7.05 8.46 -5.63
C TRP A 57 -6.57 7.00 -5.57
N TRP A 58 -7.45 6.05 -5.26
CA TRP A 58 -7.09 4.64 -5.17
C TRP A 58 -6.62 4.05 -6.50
N THR A 59 -7.19 4.53 -7.62
CA THR A 59 -6.75 4.14 -8.97
C THR A 59 -5.36 4.65 -9.27
N VAL A 60 -5.10 5.94 -9.05
CA VAL A 60 -3.76 6.53 -9.22
C VAL A 60 -2.73 5.83 -8.33
N LEU A 61 -3.11 5.50 -7.10
CA LEU A 61 -2.25 4.79 -6.16
C LEU A 61 -1.79 3.43 -6.71
N LYS A 62 -2.72 2.62 -7.23
CA LYS A 62 -2.41 1.25 -7.70
C LYS A 62 -1.78 1.20 -9.08
N LEU A 63 -2.21 2.06 -10.01
CA LEU A 63 -1.74 2.03 -11.39
C LEU A 63 -0.40 2.76 -11.56
N VAL A 64 -0.14 3.79 -10.75
CA VAL A 64 1.01 4.69 -10.94
C VAL A 64 1.91 4.71 -9.72
N LEU A 65 1.40 5.12 -8.55
CA LEU A 65 2.27 5.43 -7.42
C LEU A 65 2.95 4.20 -6.81
N ILE A 66 2.26 3.06 -6.71
CA ILE A 66 2.85 1.83 -6.18
C ILE A 66 3.85 1.21 -7.18
N PRO A 67 3.51 0.96 -8.46
CA PRO A 67 4.42 0.29 -9.38
C PRO A 67 5.69 1.09 -9.66
N PHE A 68 5.58 2.42 -9.79
CA PHE A 68 6.72 3.28 -10.14
C PHE A 68 7.33 3.97 -8.92
N GLY A 69 6.49 4.52 -8.04
CA GLY A 69 6.90 5.29 -6.87
C GLY A 69 7.12 4.48 -5.59
N GLY A 70 6.76 3.19 -5.58
CA GLY A 70 6.84 2.34 -4.40
C GLY A 70 6.05 2.91 -3.23
N ARG A 71 6.76 3.32 -2.17
CA ARG A 71 6.17 3.88 -0.94
C ARG A 71 6.19 5.41 -0.89
N SER A 72 6.42 6.08 -2.02
CA SER A 72 6.51 7.55 -2.12
C SER A 72 5.24 8.25 -1.62
N TRP A 73 4.05 7.67 -1.83
CA TRP A 73 2.80 8.23 -1.28
C TRP A 73 2.87 8.41 0.23
N CYS A 74 3.46 7.45 0.95
CA CYS A 74 3.56 7.57 2.39
C CYS A 74 4.40 8.77 2.83
N SER A 75 5.27 9.31 1.97
CA SER A 75 6.03 10.54 2.25
C SER A 75 5.15 11.80 2.24
N ILE A 76 4.06 11.83 1.48
CA ILE A 76 3.14 12.98 1.33
C ILE A 76 1.75 12.74 1.94
N CYS A 77 1.50 11.53 2.45
CA CYS A 77 0.24 11.14 3.08
C CYS A 77 -0.17 12.14 4.18
N PRO A 78 -1.42 12.64 4.18
CA PRO A 78 -1.88 13.66 5.12
C PRO A 78 -2.12 13.13 6.53
N ILE A 79 -2.38 11.83 6.69
CA ILE A 79 -2.78 11.20 7.96
C ILE A 79 -1.77 11.45 9.12
N PRO A 80 -0.44 11.22 8.94
CA PRO A 80 0.53 11.46 10.01
C PRO A 80 0.97 12.93 10.14
N VAL A 81 0.58 13.82 9.22
CA VAL A 81 1.11 15.19 9.12
C VAL A 81 0.81 16.03 10.38
N PRO A 82 -0.42 16.06 10.93
CA PRO A 82 -0.69 16.84 12.14
C PRO A 82 0.20 16.46 13.31
N GLY A 83 0.43 15.14 13.49
CA GLY A 83 1.30 14.61 14.53
C GLY A 83 2.78 14.95 14.32
N GLU A 84 3.25 14.84 13.08
CA GLU A 84 4.63 15.19 12.73
C GLU A 84 4.92 16.67 12.84
N TRP A 85 4.02 17.53 12.38
CA TRP A 85 4.21 18.95 12.50
C TRP A 85 4.16 19.39 13.96
N LEU A 86 3.32 18.79 14.79
CA LEU A 86 3.38 19.02 16.23
C LEU A 86 4.74 18.61 16.82
N GLN A 87 5.30 17.46 16.40
CA GLN A 87 6.64 17.01 16.80
C GLN A 87 7.75 17.96 16.32
N GLN A 88 7.59 18.55 15.14
CA GLN A 88 8.57 19.40 14.47
C GLN A 88 8.32 20.91 14.70
N ARG A 89 7.33 21.27 15.53
CA ARG A 89 6.87 22.65 15.78
C ARG A 89 6.42 23.40 14.52
N PHE A 90 5.86 22.70 13.54
CA PHE A 90 5.40 23.24 12.25
C PHE A 90 6.50 23.94 11.42
N LEU A 91 7.77 23.78 11.79
CA LEU A 91 8.87 24.44 11.10
C LEU A 91 9.31 23.64 9.87
N VAL A 92 9.44 24.35 8.74
CA VAL A 92 10.08 23.81 7.52
C VAL A 92 11.53 23.44 7.82
N GLN A 93 12.20 24.22 8.67
CA GLN A 93 13.55 23.95 9.17
C GLN A 93 13.49 23.41 10.61
N PRO A 94 13.87 22.15 10.83
CA PRO A 94 13.83 21.52 12.14
C PRO A 94 14.83 22.16 13.10
N GLN A 95 14.35 22.63 14.25
CA GLN A 95 15.20 23.06 15.35
C GLN A 95 15.42 21.89 16.31
N GLY A 96 16.49 21.12 16.07
CA GLY A 96 17.01 20.13 17.03
C GLY A 96 16.07 18.95 17.38
N LYS A 97 16.37 18.30 18.51
CA LYS A 97 15.67 17.09 18.98
C LYS A 97 14.23 17.45 19.40
N SER A 98 13.26 16.65 18.95
CA SER A 98 11.84 16.77 19.36
C SER A 98 11.73 16.90 20.88
N PRO A 99 10.92 17.84 21.40
CA PRO A 99 10.64 17.90 22.83
C PRO A 99 9.86 16.64 23.26
N GLY A 100 10.27 16.07 24.41
CA GLY A 100 9.58 14.96 25.08
C GLY A 100 10.20 13.58 24.85
N LYS A 101 10.45 12.84 25.94
CA LYS A 101 10.85 11.43 25.93
C LYS A 101 9.64 10.58 25.59
N ARG A 102 9.55 10.07 24.36
CA ARG A 102 8.47 9.20 23.90
C ARG A 102 8.87 7.74 24.03
N HIS A 103 7.88 6.85 23.96
CA HIS A 103 8.11 5.42 24.05
C HIS A 103 8.44 4.81 22.68
N SER A 104 9.33 3.83 22.67
CA SER A 104 9.55 2.99 21.50
C SER A 104 8.38 2.01 21.34
N TRP A 105 8.01 1.70 20.09
CA TRP A 105 6.96 0.71 19.80
C TRP A 105 7.27 -0.66 20.46
N PRO A 106 6.31 -1.27 21.19
CA PRO A 106 6.53 -2.48 21.96
C PRO A 106 6.94 -3.65 21.05
N LYS A 107 7.95 -4.42 21.48
CA LYS A 107 8.54 -5.50 20.67
C LYS A 107 7.51 -6.57 20.24
N LYS A 108 6.54 -6.88 21.09
CA LYS A 108 5.49 -7.89 20.83
C LYS A 108 4.52 -7.48 19.71
N LEU A 109 4.32 -6.18 19.50
CA LEU A 109 3.43 -5.64 18.47
C LEU A 109 4.16 -5.26 17.19
N ARG A 110 5.45 -5.60 17.06
CA ARG A 110 6.20 -5.39 15.82
C ARG A 110 5.80 -6.45 14.80
N GLY A 111 5.58 -6.02 13.57
CA GLY A 111 5.18 -6.88 12.46
C GLY A 111 4.03 -6.28 11.68
N SER A 112 3.48 -7.08 10.77
CA SER A 112 2.36 -6.71 9.90
C SER A 112 1.01 -7.24 10.39
N TRP A 113 0.94 -7.91 11.54
CA TRP A 113 -0.33 -8.43 12.08
C TRP A 113 -1.37 -7.34 12.34
N LEU A 114 -0.98 -6.20 12.91
CA LEU A 114 -1.93 -5.10 13.16
C LEU A 114 -2.37 -4.42 11.86
N GLN A 115 -1.48 -4.34 10.86
CA GLN A 115 -1.85 -3.89 9.51
C GLN A 115 -2.81 -4.86 8.83
N LEU A 116 -2.59 -6.16 9.01
CA LEU A 116 -3.46 -7.23 8.51
C LEU A 116 -4.85 -7.09 9.13
N LEU A 117 -4.94 -6.99 10.46
CA LEU A 117 -6.21 -6.81 11.15
C LEU A 117 -6.93 -5.53 10.72
N GLY A 118 -6.21 -4.42 10.58
CA GLY A 118 -6.78 -3.17 10.08
C GLY A 118 -7.28 -3.28 8.63
N PHE A 119 -6.55 -3.98 7.76
CA PHE A 119 -6.96 -4.16 6.37
C PHE A 119 -8.12 -5.15 6.24
N ALA A 120 -8.14 -6.21 7.05
CA ALA A 120 -9.26 -7.14 7.16
C ALA A 120 -10.52 -6.43 7.67
N PHE A 121 -10.41 -5.58 8.68
CA PHE A 121 -11.51 -4.74 9.16
C PHE A 121 -12.04 -3.84 8.05
N MET A 122 -11.17 -3.07 7.38
CA MET A 122 -11.59 -2.23 6.25
C MET A 122 -12.22 -3.05 5.11
N GLY A 123 -11.75 -4.28 4.92
CA GLY A 123 -12.28 -5.18 3.89
C GLY A 123 -13.66 -5.75 4.19
N LEU A 124 -13.90 -6.16 5.43
CA LEU A 124 -15.21 -6.62 5.90
C LEU A 124 -16.29 -5.56 5.74
N PHE A 125 -15.94 -4.30 6.02
CA PHE A 125 -16.84 -3.17 5.91
C PHE A 125 -16.71 -2.41 4.58
N SER A 126 -16.00 -2.96 3.60
CA SER A 126 -15.73 -2.25 2.33
C SER A 126 -17.02 -1.82 1.62
N ALA A 127 -18.03 -2.67 1.50
CA ALA A 127 -19.31 -2.32 0.89
C ALA A 127 -19.98 -1.11 1.58
N PHE A 128 -19.94 -1.07 2.92
CA PHE A 128 -20.47 0.03 3.72
C PHE A 128 -19.64 1.32 3.55
N LEU A 129 -18.31 1.21 3.60
CA LEU A 129 -17.39 2.33 3.44
C LEU A 129 -17.51 2.97 2.05
N LEU A 130 -17.64 2.16 0.98
CA LEU A 130 -17.71 2.64 -0.40
C LEU A 130 -19.08 3.19 -0.80
N THR A 131 -20.13 3.01 0.01
CA THR A 131 -21.49 3.47 -0.33
C THR A 131 -22.01 4.60 0.54
N LYS A 132 -21.59 4.68 1.81
CA LYS A 132 -22.00 5.74 2.73
C LYS A 132 -20.88 6.78 2.91
N PRO A 133 -21.03 8.00 2.39
CA PRO A 133 -20.03 9.07 2.51
C PRO A 133 -19.63 9.36 3.96
N ALA A 134 -20.60 9.45 4.87
CA ALA A 134 -20.34 9.68 6.28
C ALA A 134 -19.47 8.58 6.91
N ALA A 135 -19.64 7.32 6.49
CA ALA A 135 -18.80 6.22 6.96
C ALA A 135 -17.34 6.37 6.49
N THR A 136 -17.14 6.84 5.25
CA THR A 136 -15.81 7.20 4.75
C THR A 136 -15.21 8.36 5.55
N SER A 137 -15.95 9.42 5.81
CA SER A 137 -15.45 10.54 6.64
C SER A 137 -15.08 10.08 8.06
N TRP A 138 -15.91 9.25 8.69
CA TRP A 138 -15.61 8.69 10.01
C TRP A 138 -14.34 7.85 10.03
N ILE A 139 -14.12 6.96 9.06
CA ILE A 139 -12.89 6.14 9.04
C ILE A 139 -11.65 7.00 8.77
N LEU A 140 -11.74 8.00 7.88
CA LEU A 140 -10.63 8.92 7.59
C LEU A 140 -10.28 9.77 8.81
N LEU A 141 -11.29 10.29 9.50
CA LEU A 141 -11.13 11.04 10.75
C LEU A 141 -10.55 10.16 11.86
N PHE A 142 -11.07 8.94 12.03
CA PHE A 142 -10.56 7.96 12.99
C PHE A 142 -9.07 7.65 12.75
N LEU A 143 -8.67 7.40 11.51
CA LEU A 143 -7.27 7.15 11.17
C LEU A 143 -6.37 8.36 11.48
N CYS A 144 -6.86 9.58 11.28
CA CYS A 144 -6.11 10.80 11.63
C CYS A 144 -5.98 10.99 13.14
N ILE A 145 -7.09 10.85 13.88
CA ILE A 145 -7.09 10.94 15.35
C ILE A 145 -6.17 9.87 15.94
N LEU A 146 -6.26 8.63 15.44
CA LEU A 146 -5.41 7.53 15.89
C LEU A 146 -3.93 7.78 15.58
N ALA A 147 -3.61 8.24 14.37
CA ALA A 147 -2.24 8.59 14.00
C ALA A 147 -1.70 9.74 14.85
N PHE A 148 -2.51 10.77 15.09
CA PHE A 148 -2.18 11.89 15.95
C PHE A 148 -1.94 11.44 17.40
N GLY A 149 -2.87 10.70 18.00
CA GLY A 149 -2.73 10.19 19.38
C GLY A 149 -1.50 9.31 19.56
N LEU A 150 -1.24 8.39 18.63
CA LEU A 150 -0.04 7.57 18.65
C LEU A 150 1.23 8.39 18.45
N SER A 151 1.16 9.46 17.67
CA SER A 151 2.26 10.41 17.51
C SER A 151 2.51 11.26 18.75
N LEU A 152 1.66 11.24 19.79
CA LEU A 152 1.96 11.88 21.08
C LEU A 152 2.72 10.92 22.01
N ILE A 153 2.37 9.64 21.97
CA ILE A 153 2.87 8.60 22.89
C ILE A 153 4.17 7.96 22.37
N TYR A 154 4.20 7.65 21.08
CA TYR A 154 5.27 6.89 20.45
C TYR A 154 6.16 7.76 19.58
N ASP A 155 7.42 7.36 19.48
CA ASP A 155 8.40 7.98 18.60
C ASP A 155 8.12 7.68 17.13
N ARG A 156 8.54 8.63 16.27
CA ARG A 156 8.60 8.47 14.81
C ARG A 156 7.23 8.12 14.20
N ARG A 157 7.21 7.69 12.93
CA ARG A 157 5.99 7.25 12.22
C ARG A 157 5.58 5.82 12.61
N SER A 158 5.43 5.56 13.91
CA SER A 158 5.05 4.23 14.42
C SER A 158 3.70 3.76 13.88
N PHE A 159 2.71 4.65 13.78
CA PHE A 159 1.42 4.35 13.14
C PHE A 159 1.60 3.86 11.70
N CYS A 160 2.32 4.61 10.86
CA CYS A 160 2.51 4.24 9.46
C CYS A 160 3.29 2.93 9.29
N ARG A 161 4.22 2.63 10.20
CA ARG A 161 5.04 1.43 10.15
C ARG A 161 4.32 0.17 10.61
N TYR A 162 3.50 0.24 11.66
CA TYR A 162 2.95 -0.94 12.33
C TYR A 162 1.42 -1.06 12.32
N LEU A 163 0.67 0.03 12.13
CA LEU A 163 -0.79 0.03 12.22
C LEU A 163 -1.51 0.35 10.92
N CYS A 164 -0.95 1.26 10.11
CA CYS A 164 -1.63 1.75 8.92
C CYS A 164 -1.87 0.61 7.91
N PRO A 165 -3.12 0.23 7.63
CA PRO A 165 -3.42 -0.90 6.75
C PRO A 165 -3.03 -0.60 5.30
N ILE A 166 -3.31 0.63 4.85
CA ILE A 166 -2.88 1.13 3.52
C ILE A 166 -1.34 1.18 3.45
N GLY A 167 -0.69 1.57 4.54
CA GLY A 167 0.76 1.58 4.64
C GLY A 167 1.37 0.17 4.49
N GLY A 168 0.74 -0.85 5.04
CA GLY A 168 1.11 -2.25 4.87
C GLY A 168 0.94 -2.72 3.42
N TYR A 169 -0.21 -2.41 2.81
CA TYR A 169 -0.51 -2.71 1.41
C TYR A 169 0.52 -2.11 0.44
N ILE A 170 0.78 -0.80 0.55
CA ILE A 170 1.78 -0.11 -0.26
C ILE A 170 3.17 -0.68 0.02
N GLY A 171 3.52 -0.91 1.29
CA GLY A 171 4.82 -1.46 1.68
C GLY A 171 5.09 -2.82 1.04
N TRP A 172 4.10 -3.73 1.04
CA TRP A 172 4.24 -5.05 0.44
C TRP A 172 4.61 -4.98 -1.04
N TYR A 173 3.88 -4.16 -1.82
CA TYR A 173 4.11 -4.01 -3.25
C TYR A 173 5.26 -3.06 -3.61
N ALA A 174 5.71 -2.19 -2.70
CA ALA A 174 6.86 -1.30 -2.92
C ALA A 174 8.18 -2.06 -3.16
N GLN A 175 8.23 -3.35 -2.81
CA GLN A 175 9.33 -4.26 -3.15
C GLN A 175 9.49 -4.46 -4.67
N LEU A 176 8.41 -4.27 -5.42
CA LEU A 176 8.39 -4.38 -6.89
C LEU A 176 8.86 -3.11 -7.57
N ALA A 177 8.82 -1.97 -6.88
CA ALA A 177 9.08 -0.67 -7.47
C ALA A 177 10.57 -0.45 -7.81
N PRO A 178 10.85 0.32 -8.88
CA PRO A 178 12.20 0.59 -9.36
C PRO A 178 12.92 1.69 -8.57
N ILE A 179 12.19 2.56 -7.86
CA ILE A 179 12.77 3.66 -7.09
C ILE A 179 13.17 3.19 -5.68
N GLU A 180 14.39 3.48 -5.26
CA GLU A 180 14.87 3.24 -3.91
C GLU A 180 15.77 4.36 -3.37
N VAL A 181 15.97 4.38 -2.05
CA VAL A 181 16.97 5.21 -1.39
C VAL A 181 17.94 4.31 -0.64
N ARG A 182 19.24 4.37 -0.96
CA ARG A 182 20.31 3.52 -0.40
C ARG A 182 21.59 4.33 -0.19
N ALA A 183 22.48 3.85 0.68
CA ALA A 183 23.83 4.43 0.80
C ALA A 183 24.56 4.30 -0.54
N ARG A 184 25.29 5.33 -0.99
CA ARG A 184 26.08 5.31 -2.23
C ARG A 184 27.25 4.35 -2.09
N ASP A 185 28.08 4.60 -1.09
CA ASP A 185 29.23 3.78 -0.73
C ASP A 185 29.07 3.21 0.69
N GLN A 186 29.09 1.89 0.81
CA GLN A 186 28.98 1.22 2.10
C GLN A 186 30.21 1.43 3.00
N ALA A 187 31.40 1.64 2.43
CA ALA A 187 32.64 1.86 3.17
C ALA A 187 32.63 3.23 3.88
N ILE A 188 32.23 4.30 3.18
CA ILE A 188 32.00 5.61 3.81
C ILE A 188 30.96 5.47 4.91
N CYS A 189 29.87 4.74 4.63
CA CYS A 189 28.81 4.49 5.59
C CYS A 189 29.22 3.59 6.76
N SER A 190 30.29 2.79 6.70
CA SER A 190 30.73 1.99 7.84
C SER A 190 31.73 2.75 8.72
N GLN A 191 32.56 3.59 8.13
CA GLN A 191 33.65 4.30 8.82
C GLN A 191 33.18 5.46 9.69
N HIS A 192 32.12 6.20 9.30
CA HIS A 192 31.67 7.33 10.11
C HIS A 192 30.83 6.89 11.32
N THR A 193 31.16 7.33 12.52
CA THR A 193 30.38 7.02 13.73
C THR A 193 29.02 7.74 13.81
N PRO A 194 28.90 9.06 13.53
CA PRO A 194 27.65 9.77 13.72
C PRO A 194 26.63 9.39 12.62
N LYS A 195 25.65 8.55 12.97
CA LYS A 195 24.55 8.15 12.08
C LYS A 195 23.40 9.17 12.13
N THR A 196 23.69 10.41 11.75
CA THR A 196 22.69 11.51 11.70
C THR A 196 21.48 11.16 10.84
N CYS A 197 21.66 10.37 9.78
CA CYS A 197 20.56 9.85 8.95
C CYS A 197 19.56 8.96 9.72
N PHE A 198 19.93 8.44 10.90
CA PHE A 198 19.08 7.70 11.82
C PHE A 198 18.72 8.48 13.09
N THR A 199 19.68 9.21 13.68
CA THR A 199 19.53 9.93 14.96
C THR A 199 18.97 11.33 14.82
N GLY A 200 19.14 11.95 13.65
CA GLY A 200 18.93 13.38 13.41
C GLY A 200 20.14 14.22 13.78
N CYS A 201 20.09 15.48 13.35
CA CYS A 201 21.09 16.54 13.53
C CYS A 201 20.40 17.91 13.50
N ALA A 202 21.18 19.00 13.56
CA ALA A 202 20.64 20.37 13.48
C ALA A 202 19.95 20.64 12.13
N GLU A 203 20.41 19.99 11.06
CA GLU A 203 19.86 20.10 9.72
C GLU A 203 18.56 19.30 9.55
N GLY A 204 18.27 18.37 10.47
CA GLY A 204 16.94 17.81 10.65
C GLY A 204 16.78 16.44 11.28
N PRO A 205 15.52 15.93 11.30
CA PRO A 205 15.21 14.68 11.98
C PRO A 205 15.86 13.50 11.27
N GLY A 206 16.27 12.50 12.04
CA GLY A 206 16.69 11.23 11.48
C GLY A 206 15.52 10.48 10.82
N CYS A 207 15.78 9.30 10.26
CA CYS A 207 14.78 8.53 9.52
C CYS A 207 13.43 8.43 10.28
N PRO A 208 12.35 9.05 9.77
CA PRO A 208 11.03 9.04 10.41
C PRO A 208 10.40 7.65 10.48
N TRP A 209 10.94 6.66 9.75
CA TRP A 209 10.47 5.27 9.78
C TRP A 209 11.25 4.40 10.75
N GLY A 210 12.25 4.94 11.45
CA GLY A 210 13.08 4.16 12.37
C GLY A 210 13.92 3.10 11.68
N LEU A 211 14.31 3.35 10.43
CA LEU A 211 15.23 2.51 9.67
C LEU A 211 16.63 3.08 9.75
N VAL A 212 17.62 2.19 9.81
CA VAL A 212 19.03 2.55 9.70
C VAL A 212 19.37 2.53 8.20
N PRO A 213 19.55 3.68 7.54
CA PRO A 213 19.72 3.72 6.09
C PRO A 213 20.96 2.95 5.61
N ALA A 214 22.00 2.87 6.45
CA ALA A 214 23.23 2.14 6.16
C ALA A 214 23.02 0.62 6.00
N THR A 215 21.99 0.03 6.60
CA THR A 215 21.72 -1.43 6.51
C THR A 215 20.39 -1.75 5.83
N ASN A 216 19.65 -0.73 5.41
CA ASN A 216 18.34 -0.92 4.80
C ASN A 216 18.49 -1.42 3.35
N GLN A 217 18.10 -2.67 3.12
CA GLN A 217 18.19 -3.28 1.79
C GLN A 217 16.83 -3.37 1.06
N GLN A 218 15.72 -3.10 1.75
CA GLN A 218 14.36 -3.25 1.19
C GLN A 218 13.52 -1.97 1.30
N ASN A 219 12.55 -1.83 0.39
CA ASN A 219 11.57 -0.75 0.38
C ASN A 219 10.35 -1.03 1.25
N LEU A 220 10.17 -2.26 1.71
CA LEU A 220 9.01 -2.70 2.50
C LEU A 220 8.69 -1.74 3.66
N ASP A 221 9.70 -1.34 4.42
CA ASP A 221 9.56 -0.42 5.56
C ASP A 221 9.90 1.04 5.23
N CYS A 222 10.55 1.32 4.10
CA CYS A 222 11.06 2.65 3.76
C CYS A 222 9.97 3.49 3.09
N GLY A 223 9.52 4.57 3.74
CA GLY A 223 8.52 5.47 3.14
C GLY A 223 9.06 6.52 2.17
N LEU A 224 10.28 6.34 1.63
CA LEU A 224 10.88 7.21 0.60
C LEU A 224 10.66 8.71 0.85
N CYS A 225 11.04 9.20 2.04
CA CYS A 225 10.88 10.60 2.45
C CYS A 225 12.14 11.47 2.26
N MET A 226 13.26 10.84 1.90
CA MET A 226 14.57 11.46 1.64
C MET A 226 15.20 12.24 2.81
N GLU A 227 14.66 12.18 4.03
CA GLU A 227 15.30 12.83 5.20
C GLU A 227 16.72 12.32 5.47
N CYS A 228 16.99 11.03 5.21
CA CYS A 228 18.34 10.48 5.32
C CYS A 228 19.34 11.13 4.36
N GLN A 229 18.90 11.61 3.20
CA GLN A 229 19.74 12.33 2.25
C GLN A 229 19.98 13.77 2.71
N ARG A 230 18.95 14.43 3.28
CA ARG A 230 19.04 15.80 3.80
C ARG A 230 19.95 15.92 5.03
N THR A 231 20.06 14.85 5.81
CA THR A 231 20.80 14.83 7.09
C THR A 231 22.15 14.12 7.01
N CYS A 232 22.54 13.57 5.85
CA CYS A 232 23.82 12.87 5.70
C CYS A 232 24.98 13.87 5.55
N PRO A 233 25.97 13.88 6.46
CA PRO A 233 27.09 14.82 6.42
C PRO A 233 28.04 14.59 5.25
N TYR A 234 28.06 13.37 4.68
CA TYR A 234 28.96 12.97 3.60
C TYR A 234 28.29 12.92 2.22
N ASP A 235 27.04 13.38 2.09
CA ASP A 235 26.24 13.24 0.86
C ASP A 235 26.28 11.81 0.25
N ASN A 236 26.28 10.81 1.14
CA ASN A 236 26.48 9.41 0.78
C ASN A 236 25.14 8.66 0.62
N MET A 237 24.03 9.38 0.40
CA MET A 237 22.72 8.78 0.17
C MET A 237 22.29 9.03 -1.28
N ALA A 238 21.93 7.96 -1.96
CA ALA A 238 21.57 7.94 -3.36
C ALA A 238 20.10 7.55 -3.54
N VAL A 239 19.42 8.24 -4.46
CA VAL A 239 18.10 7.84 -4.97
C VAL A 239 18.34 7.10 -6.26
N ARG A 240 18.11 5.80 -6.28
CA ARG A 240 18.51 4.92 -7.38
C ARG A 240 17.30 4.36 -8.10
N LEU A 241 17.43 4.22 -9.43
CA LEU A 241 16.60 3.36 -10.25
C LEU A 241 17.25 1.98 -10.35
N ARG A 242 16.46 0.95 -10.05
CA ARG A 242 16.81 -0.47 -10.13
C ARG A 242 15.77 -1.24 -10.93
N PRO A 243 16.08 -2.46 -11.39
CA PRO A 243 15.07 -3.31 -12.04
C PRO A 243 13.89 -3.61 -11.13
N PHE A 244 12.70 -3.76 -11.72
CA PHE A 244 11.49 -4.10 -10.98
C PHE A 244 11.67 -5.42 -10.20
N GLY A 245 11.18 -5.46 -8.95
CA GLY A 245 11.24 -6.64 -8.10
C GLY A 245 12.62 -6.97 -7.51
N HIS A 246 13.61 -6.08 -7.59
CA HIS A 246 14.95 -6.34 -7.06
C HIS A 246 14.95 -6.71 -5.55
N ASP A 247 14.06 -6.14 -4.73
CA ASP A 247 13.94 -6.49 -3.30
C ASP A 247 13.55 -7.95 -3.05
N LEU A 248 12.91 -8.59 -4.03
CA LEU A 248 12.58 -9.99 -3.93
C LEU A 248 13.87 -10.84 -3.93
N ALA A 249 14.95 -10.46 -4.62
CA ALA A 249 16.21 -11.19 -4.52
C ALA A 249 16.83 -11.15 -3.11
N VAL A 250 16.53 -10.12 -2.32
CA VAL A 250 17.13 -9.90 -1.00
C VAL A 250 16.45 -10.78 0.06
N VAL A 251 17.15 -11.82 0.50
CA VAL A 251 16.74 -12.68 1.63
C VAL A 251 17.38 -12.16 2.91
N ASN A 252 16.57 -11.70 3.86
CA ASN A 252 17.05 -11.15 5.13
C ASN A 252 16.08 -11.45 6.29
N ALA A 253 16.50 -11.11 7.52
CA ALA A 253 15.73 -11.31 8.75
C ALA A 253 14.38 -10.57 8.79
N ASN A 254 14.15 -9.61 7.88
CA ASN A 254 12.89 -8.88 7.77
C ASN A 254 11.78 -9.69 7.07
N ARG A 255 12.10 -10.87 6.51
CA ARG A 255 11.11 -11.81 5.97
C ARG A 255 10.53 -12.68 7.07
N THR A 256 9.48 -12.17 7.68
CA THR A 256 8.77 -12.85 8.76
C THR A 256 7.47 -13.48 8.28
N LEU A 257 6.95 -14.41 9.08
CA LEU A 257 5.73 -15.16 8.73
C LEU A 257 4.52 -14.24 8.61
N ASP A 258 4.40 -13.24 9.48
CA ASP A 258 3.32 -12.24 9.46
C ASP A 258 3.27 -11.45 8.16
N ARG A 259 4.43 -11.12 7.59
CA ARG A 259 4.52 -10.42 6.30
C ARG A 259 4.14 -11.32 5.13
N ALA A 260 4.61 -12.58 5.15
CA ALA A 260 4.20 -13.57 4.16
C ALA A 260 2.68 -13.82 4.20
N TRP A 261 2.12 -13.95 5.41
CA TRP A 261 0.68 -14.11 5.61
C TRP A 261 -0.12 -12.90 5.13
N PHE A 262 0.37 -11.68 5.42
CA PHE A 262 -0.21 -10.44 4.91
C PHE A 262 -0.23 -10.41 3.38
N GLY A 263 0.87 -10.80 2.74
CA GLY A 263 0.96 -10.90 1.27
C GLY A 263 -0.05 -11.88 0.66
N LEU A 264 -0.23 -13.05 1.27
CA LEU A 264 -1.23 -14.04 0.85
C LEU A 264 -2.66 -13.55 1.11
N PHE A 265 -2.88 -12.89 2.24
CA PHE A 265 -4.18 -12.29 2.58
C PHE A 265 -4.61 -11.24 1.55
N ILE A 266 -3.74 -10.29 1.20
CA ILE A 266 -4.08 -9.27 0.19
C ILE A 266 -4.21 -9.85 -1.22
N LEU A 267 -3.53 -10.97 -1.53
CA LEU A 267 -3.73 -11.73 -2.76
C LEU A 267 -5.13 -12.36 -2.78
N ALA A 268 -5.55 -12.96 -1.65
CA ALA A 268 -6.86 -13.58 -1.48
C ALA A 268 -8.02 -12.57 -1.54
N CYS A 269 -7.79 -11.33 -1.11
CA CYS A 269 -8.80 -10.27 -1.19
C CYS A 269 -9.25 -9.96 -2.63
N VAL A 270 -8.39 -10.11 -3.63
CA VAL A 270 -8.72 -9.76 -5.02
C VAL A 270 -9.91 -10.55 -5.57
N PRO A 271 -9.90 -11.91 -5.61
CA PRO A 271 -11.03 -12.66 -6.11
C PRO A 271 -12.31 -12.41 -5.30
N VAL A 272 -12.22 -12.22 -3.98
CA VAL A 272 -13.39 -11.91 -3.15
C VAL A 272 -14.00 -10.56 -3.55
N TYR A 273 -13.19 -9.53 -3.76
CA TYR A 273 -13.69 -8.24 -4.23
C TYR A 273 -14.17 -8.26 -5.67
N SER A 274 -13.52 -9.03 -6.55
CA SER A 274 -14.02 -9.24 -7.92
C SER A 274 -15.42 -9.88 -7.88
N ALA A 275 -15.60 -10.96 -7.13
CA ALA A 275 -16.88 -11.62 -6.98
C ALA A 275 -17.95 -10.72 -6.36
N MET A 276 -17.60 -9.98 -5.30
CA MET A 276 -18.52 -9.10 -4.59
C MET A 276 -18.88 -7.85 -5.39
N MET A 277 -17.92 -7.16 -6.01
CA MET A 277 -18.15 -5.86 -6.65
C MET A 277 -18.53 -5.99 -8.13
N LEU A 278 -17.90 -6.91 -8.86
CA LEU A 278 -18.08 -7.08 -10.31
C LEU A 278 -18.98 -8.27 -10.65
N GLY A 279 -19.03 -9.30 -9.80
CA GLY A 279 -19.80 -10.51 -10.06
C GLY A 279 -21.32 -10.31 -10.13
N TYR A 280 -22.00 -11.27 -10.76
CA TYR A 280 -23.45 -11.28 -10.96
C TYR A 280 -24.25 -11.76 -9.74
N TRP A 281 -23.57 -12.21 -8.67
CA TRP A 281 -24.20 -12.73 -7.46
C TRP A 281 -24.81 -11.62 -6.60
N GLY A 282 -26.08 -11.29 -6.89
CA GLY A 282 -26.86 -10.31 -6.11
C GLY A 282 -26.95 -10.66 -4.63
N ALA A 283 -27.11 -11.93 -4.28
CA ALA A 283 -27.17 -12.38 -2.88
C ALA A 283 -25.88 -12.06 -2.10
N LEU A 284 -24.71 -12.24 -2.73
CA LEU A 284 -23.42 -11.91 -2.11
C LEU A 284 -23.30 -10.40 -1.85
N LYS A 285 -23.72 -9.59 -2.81
CA LYS A 285 -23.76 -8.12 -2.68
C LYS A 285 -24.69 -7.71 -1.54
N THR A 286 -25.92 -8.21 -1.52
CA THR A 286 -26.90 -7.89 -0.47
C THR A 286 -26.43 -8.33 0.92
N ALA A 287 -25.80 -9.50 1.02
CA ALA A 287 -25.18 -9.97 2.26
C ALA A 287 -24.07 -9.02 2.75
N ALA A 288 -23.21 -8.55 1.84
CA ALA A 288 -22.17 -7.58 2.18
C ALA A 288 -22.71 -6.20 2.60
N TYR A 289 -23.85 -5.77 2.07
CA TYR A 289 -24.48 -4.48 2.42
C TYR A 289 -25.28 -4.49 3.73
N SER A 290 -25.81 -5.65 4.11
CA SER A 290 -26.73 -5.80 5.26
C SER A 290 -26.01 -5.93 6.60
N VAL A 291 -25.11 -4.99 6.90
CA VAL A 291 -24.27 -4.97 8.11
C VAL A 291 -25.09 -5.19 9.38
N GLY A 292 -24.70 -6.17 10.18
CA GLY A 292 -25.38 -6.55 11.44
C GLY A 292 -26.45 -7.64 11.29
N SER A 293 -26.82 -8.03 10.06
CA SER A 293 -27.71 -9.18 9.82
C SER A 293 -26.96 -10.51 9.87
N THR A 294 -27.70 -11.62 10.01
CA THR A 294 -27.15 -12.97 9.89
C THR A 294 -26.44 -13.19 8.55
N ALA A 295 -26.98 -12.62 7.46
CA ALA A 295 -26.36 -12.71 6.13
C ALA A 295 -25.00 -11.98 6.06
N TRP A 296 -24.85 -10.87 6.78
CA TRP A 296 -23.55 -10.20 6.87
C TRP A 296 -22.55 -10.98 7.71
N PHE A 297 -22.97 -11.62 8.81
CA PHE A 297 -22.09 -12.48 9.60
C PHE A 297 -21.62 -13.71 8.82
N THR A 298 -22.49 -14.33 8.00
CA THR A 298 -22.08 -15.44 7.12
C THR A 298 -21.11 -14.95 6.04
N TYR A 299 -21.38 -13.79 5.42
CA TYR A 299 -20.44 -13.15 4.51
C TYR A 299 -19.07 -12.87 5.17
N ALA A 300 -19.07 -12.29 6.37
CA ALA A 300 -17.85 -11.96 7.12
C ALA A 300 -17.05 -13.21 7.48
N ALA A 301 -17.73 -14.26 7.96
CA ALA A 301 -17.10 -15.54 8.26
C ALA A 301 -16.51 -16.19 7.00
N ALA A 302 -17.25 -16.19 5.88
CA ALA A 302 -16.76 -16.70 4.60
C ALA A 302 -15.56 -15.89 4.08
N PHE A 303 -15.62 -14.56 4.17
CA PHE A 303 -14.52 -13.66 3.79
C PHE A 303 -13.25 -13.98 4.59
N LEU A 304 -13.35 -14.07 5.92
CA LEU A 304 -12.20 -14.35 6.78
C LEU A 304 -11.67 -15.77 6.57
N LEU A 305 -12.57 -16.76 6.48
CA LEU A 305 -12.19 -18.16 6.23
C LEU A 305 -11.47 -18.28 4.88
N PHE A 306 -11.98 -17.65 3.84
CA PHE A 306 -11.37 -17.70 2.51
C PHE A 306 -9.99 -17.01 2.52
N THR A 307 -9.91 -15.79 3.05
CA THR A 307 -8.71 -14.95 2.96
C THR A 307 -7.59 -15.34 3.93
N LEU A 308 -7.92 -15.80 5.13
CA LEU A 308 -6.95 -16.17 6.16
C LEU A 308 -6.76 -17.68 6.32
N GLY A 309 -7.72 -18.48 5.90
CA GLY A 309 -7.70 -19.94 6.00
C GLY A 309 -7.44 -20.63 4.66
N LEU A 310 -8.42 -20.56 3.75
CA LEU A 310 -8.43 -21.36 2.52
C LEU A 310 -7.25 -21.03 1.60
N VAL A 311 -7.05 -19.76 1.24
CA VAL A 311 -5.97 -19.39 0.30
C VAL A 311 -4.57 -19.66 0.91
N PRO A 312 -4.25 -19.22 2.15
CA PRO A 312 -2.99 -19.59 2.78
C PRO A 312 -2.83 -21.09 2.99
N GLY A 313 -3.91 -21.82 3.28
CA GLY A 313 -3.93 -23.28 3.46
C GLY A 313 -3.66 -24.03 2.16
N MET A 314 -4.33 -23.67 1.06
CA MET A 314 -4.06 -24.20 -0.27
C MET A 314 -2.62 -23.92 -0.71
N PHE A 315 -2.13 -22.72 -0.43
CA PHE A 315 -0.73 -22.37 -0.68
C PHE A 315 0.22 -23.22 0.18
N ALA A 316 -0.08 -23.44 1.46
CA ALA A 316 0.70 -24.31 2.33
C ALA A 316 0.73 -25.76 1.84
N ILE A 317 -0.40 -26.29 1.34
CA ILE A 317 -0.49 -27.62 0.72
C ILE A 317 0.39 -27.69 -0.54
N ALA A 318 0.36 -26.66 -1.39
CA ALA A 318 1.23 -26.59 -2.57
C ALA A 318 2.72 -26.59 -2.18
N VAL A 319 3.11 -25.78 -1.18
CA VAL A 319 4.47 -25.77 -0.65
C VAL A 319 4.84 -27.13 -0.04
N TYR A 320 3.90 -27.79 0.65
CA TYR A 320 4.10 -29.12 1.22
C TYR A 320 4.28 -30.20 0.14
N GLY A 321 3.56 -30.12 -0.97
CA GLY A 321 3.75 -31.04 -2.12
C GLY A 321 5.17 -30.96 -2.70
N GLY A 322 5.75 -29.76 -2.75
CA GLY A 322 7.14 -29.54 -3.18
C GLY A 322 8.19 -29.78 -2.10
N TRP A 323 7.77 -29.95 -0.84
CA TRP A 323 8.64 -29.99 0.35
C TRP A 323 9.62 -31.15 0.36
N ARG A 324 9.23 -32.30 -0.20
CA ARG A 324 10.07 -33.50 -0.32
C ARG A 324 11.32 -33.26 -1.17
N TRP A 325 11.29 -32.25 -2.04
CA TRP A 325 12.35 -31.90 -2.98
C TRP A 325 13.13 -30.65 -2.55
N ARG A 326 13.07 -30.27 -1.27
CA ARG A 326 13.74 -29.09 -0.75
C ARG A 326 15.27 -29.24 -0.72
N ALA A 327 15.97 -28.10 -0.70
CA ALA A 327 17.39 -28.10 -0.39
C ALA A 327 17.64 -28.59 1.05
N LYS A 328 18.75 -29.33 1.25
CA LYS A 328 19.16 -29.77 2.59
C LYS A 328 19.33 -28.55 3.51
N GLY A 329 18.74 -28.60 4.70
CA GLY A 329 18.81 -27.51 5.70
C GLY A 329 17.65 -26.50 5.68
N ASP A 330 16.80 -26.48 4.64
CA ASP A 330 15.62 -25.61 4.62
C ASP A 330 14.56 -26.07 5.65
N THR A 331 13.92 -25.12 6.33
CA THR A 331 12.75 -25.32 7.21
C THR A 331 11.43 -24.98 6.49
N PHE A 332 10.32 -25.62 6.87
CA PHE A 332 9.03 -25.46 6.16
C PHE A 332 8.59 -24.02 6.18
N ARG A 333 8.72 -23.40 7.35
CA ARG A 333 8.51 -21.98 7.56
C ARG A 333 9.39 -21.11 6.63
N GLY A 334 10.67 -21.44 6.48
CA GLY A 334 11.59 -20.69 5.61
C GLY A 334 11.18 -20.74 4.14
N VAL A 335 10.84 -21.94 3.64
CA VAL A 335 10.39 -22.14 2.24
C VAL A 335 9.04 -21.49 1.99
N PHE A 336 8.09 -21.65 2.93
CA PHE A 336 6.78 -21.00 2.86
C PHE A 336 6.92 -19.48 2.74
N ILE A 337 7.72 -18.86 3.62
CA ILE A 337 7.96 -17.41 3.59
C ILE A 337 8.62 -17.02 2.28
N ARG A 338 9.69 -17.72 1.86
CA ARG A 338 10.42 -17.40 0.63
C ARG A 338 9.51 -17.46 -0.61
N LEU A 339 8.70 -18.51 -0.73
CA LEU A 339 7.81 -18.70 -1.87
C LEU A 339 6.61 -17.74 -1.85
N ALA A 340 6.08 -17.37 -0.68
CA ALA A 340 4.99 -16.40 -0.58
C ALA A 340 5.35 -15.03 -1.17
N TYR A 341 6.61 -14.59 -1.00
CA TYR A 341 7.09 -13.33 -1.60
C TYR A 341 7.12 -13.37 -3.14
N SER A 342 7.19 -14.56 -3.75
CA SER A 342 7.13 -14.73 -5.21
C SER A 342 5.76 -14.35 -5.79
N PHE A 343 4.72 -14.30 -4.96
CA PHE A 343 3.36 -13.92 -5.37
C PHE A 343 3.09 -12.42 -5.32
N ALA A 344 4.04 -11.61 -4.85
CA ALA A 344 3.88 -10.15 -4.87
C ALA A 344 3.60 -9.61 -6.30
N PRO A 345 4.31 -10.03 -7.38
CA PRO A 345 4.00 -9.61 -8.74
C PRO A 345 2.57 -9.95 -9.19
N LEU A 346 2.17 -11.22 -9.08
CA LEU A 346 0.82 -11.65 -9.43
C LEU A 346 -0.25 -10.91 -8.64
N GLY A 347 -0.05 -10.70 -7.34
CA GLY A 347 -0.95 -9.92 -6.51
C GLY A 347 -1.09 -8.47 -6.97
N LEU A 348 0.02 -7.79 -7.29
CA LEU A 348 -0.02 -6.41 -7.78
C LEU A 348 -0.80 -6.34 -9.11
N MET A 349 -0.50 -7.25 -10.04
CA MET A 349 -1.15 -7.29 -11.35
C MET A 349 -2.64 -7.63 -11.23
N ALA A 350 -3.02 -8.55 -10.34
CA ALA A 350 -4.42 -8.85 -10.08
C ALA A 350 -5.18 -7.65 -9.48
N TRP A 351 -4.54 -6.90 -8.57
CA TRP A 351 -5.12 -5.65 -8.06
C TRP A 351 -5.26 -4.57 -9.13
N ILE A 352 -4.29 -4.44 -10.04
CA ILE A 352 -4.36 -3.51 -11.18
C ILE A 352 -5.50 -3.94 -12.11
N ALA A 353 -5.57 -5.23 -12.49
CA ALA A 353 -6.62 -5.77 -13.35
C ALA A 353 -8.02 -5.54 -12.78
N PHE A 354 -8.22 -5.80 -11.47
CA PHE A 354 -9.46 -5.49 -10.77
C PHE A 354 -9.79 -3.98 -10.81
N THR A 355 -8.77 -3.14 -10.60
CA THR A 355 -8.96 -1.69 -10.53
C THR A 355 -9.33 -1.10 -11.89
N ILE A 356 -8.78 -1.63 -12.99
CA ILE A 356 -9.16 -1.19 -14.34
C ILE A 356 -10.66 -1.43 -14.56
N SER A 357 -11.18 -2.65 -14.33
CA SER A 357 -12.63 -2.91 -14.47
C SER A 357 -13.47 -2.06 -13.53
N PHE A 358 -13.10 -2.01 -12.25
CA PHE A 358 -13.90 -1.36 -11.24
C PHE A 358 -13.92 0.17 -11.38
N ALA A 359 -12.76 0.79 -11.61
CA ALA A 359 -12.63 2.23 -11.66
C ALA A 359 -13.03 2.80 -13.00
N PHE A 360 -12.69 2.18 -14.14
CA PHE A 360 -12.93 2.79 -15.45
C PHE A 360 -14.43 2.83 -15.79
N GLY A 361 -15.22 1.94 -15.20
CA GLY A 361 -16.69 2.04 -15.22
C GLY A 361 -17.26 3.20 -14.40
N LYS A 362 -16.48 3.78 -13.48
CA LYS A 362 -16.93 4.85 -12.55
C LYS A 362 -16.18 6.17 -12.70
N LEU A 363 -15.06 6.20 -13.43
CA LEU A 363 -14.21 7.38 -13.57
C LEU A 363 -14.96 8.58 -14.17
N ALA A 364 -15.98 8.35 -15.00
CA ALA A 364 -16.81 9.44 -15.54
C ALA A 364 -17.55 10.22 -14.46
N TYR A 365 -17.85 9.61 -13.32
CA TYR A 365 -18.48 10.30 -12.18
C TYR A 365 -17.51 11.20 -11.41
N VAL A 366 -16.20 11.14 -11.66
CA VAL A 366 -15.23 12.02 -10.99
C VAL A 366 -15.40 13.47 -11.46
N TRP A 367 -15.72 13.71 -12.73
CA TRP A 367 -15.85 15.07 -13.26
C TRP A 367 -17.07 15.83 -12.72
N PRO A 368 -18.30 15.28 -12.73
CA PRO A 368 -19.46 15.96 -12.15
C PRO A 368 -19.26 16.30 -10.69
N VAL A 369 -18.65 15.38 -9.94
CA VAL A 369 -18.45 15.53 -8.51
C VAL A 369 -17.30 16.50 -8.19
N LEU A 370 -16.37 16.73 -9.12
CA LEU A 370 -15.38 17.80 -9.01
C LEU A 370 -16.00 19.19 -9.25
N SER A 371 -17.00 19.27 -10.15
CA SER A 371 -17.74 20.50 -10.45
C SER A 371 -18.73 20.88 -9.35
N ASP A 372 -19.40 19.88 -8.76
CA ASP A 372 -20.36 20.02 -7.66
C ASP A 372 -19.98 19.11 -6.47
N PRO A 373 -18.94 19.47 -5.69
CA PRO A 373 -18.47 18.61 -4.60
C PRO A 373 -19.50 18.43 -3.49
N PHE A 374 -20.30 19.46 -3.20
CA PHE A 374 -21.34 19.40 -2.16
C PHE A 374 -22.66 18.81 -2.66
N GLY A 375 -22.93 18.87 -3.97
CA GLY A 375 -24.23 18.53 -4.53
C GLY A 375 -25.27 19.63 -4.36
N TRP A 376 -24.82 20.88 -4.28
CA TRP A 376 -25.68 22.05 -4.08
C TRP A 376 -26.11 22.70 -5.40
N GLY A 377 -25.76 22.07 -6.54
CA GLY A 377 -26.01 22.60 -7.87
C GLY A 377 -24.92 23.56 -8.35
N TRP A 378 -23.70 23.43 -7.82
CA TRP A 378 -22.55 24.19 -8.34
C TRP A 378 -22.10 23.64 -9.68
N ASP A 379 -21.45 24.48 -10.48
CA ASP A 379 -20.80 24.04 -11.72
C ASP A 379 -19.45 24.74 -11.92
N LEU A 380 -18.50 24.45 -11.02
CA LEU A 380 -17.19 25.10 -10.98
C LEU A 380 -16.37 24.91 -12.27
N PHE A 381 -16.59 23.81 -12.99
CA PHE A 381 -15.83 23.42 -14.17
C PHE A 381 -16.68 23.19 -15.43
N GLY A 382 -17.98 23.45 -15.40
CA GLY A 382 -18.87 23.19 -16.55
C GLY A 382 -19.22 21.71 -16.77
N THR A 383 -18.90 20.84 -15.80
CA THR A 383 -19.03 19.38 -15.94
C THR A 383 -20.07 18.74 -15.03
N ALA A 384 -20.85 19.54 -14.28
CA ALA A 384 -21.86 19.03 -13.33
C ALA A 384 -22.94 18.16 -14.00
N HIS A 385 -23.27 18.47 -15.27
CA HIS A 385 -24.31 17.77 -16.04
C HIS A 385 -23.77 16.68 -16.97
N TRP A 386 -22.48 16.37 -16.94
CA TRP A 386 -21.91 15.35 -17.80
C TRP A 386 -22.53 13.98 -17.52
N THR A 387 -23.07 13.36 -18.56
CA THR A 387 -23.67 12.04 -18.47
C THR A 387 -22.61 10.97 -18.33
N TRP A 388 -22.97 9.91 -17.60
CA TRP A 388 -22.11 8.74 -17.45
C TRP A 388 -21.78 8.13 -18.81
N HIS A 389 -20.49 7.92 -19.05
CA HIS A 389 -19.99 7.13 -20.16
C HIS A 389 -18.83 6.27 -19.63
N PRO A 390 -18.88 4.94 -19.78
CA PRO A 390 -17.84 4.10 -19.22
C PRO A 390 -16.59 4.15 -20.12
N TYR A 391 -15.43 4.39 -19.51
CA TYR A 391 -14.18 4.47 -20.27
C TYR A 391 -13.66 3.06 -20.59
N LEU A 392 -13.16 2.88 -21.82
CA LEU A 392 -12.34 1.74 -22.27
C LEU A 392 -12.94 0.33 -22.01
N GLN A 393 -14.27 0.19 -21.96
CA GLN A 393 -14.93 -1.09 -21.65
C GLN A 393 -14.58 -2.19 -22.65
N THR A 394 -14.54 -1.87 -23.95
CA THR A 394 -14.24 -2.85 -25.01
C THR A 394 -12.84 -3.44 -24.89
N ILE A 395 -11.86 -2.65 -24.42
CA ILE A 395 -10.44 -3.04 -24.36
C ILE A 395 -10.09 -3.62 -22.98
N THR A 396 -10.94 -3.39 -21.96
CA THR A 396 -10.68 -3.79 -20.58
C THR A 396 -10.40 -5.30 -20.44
N PRO A 397 -11.21 -6.22 -21.00
CA PRO A 397 -10.94 -7.66 -20.87
C PRO A 397 -9.58 -8.07 -21.45
N ILE A 398 -9.20 -7.51 -22.62
CA ILE A 398 -7.92 -7.79 -23.27
C ILE A 398 -6.77 -7.33 -22.38
N VAL A 399 -6.87 -6.12 -21.84
CA VAL A 399 -5.86 -5.56 -20.93
C VAL A 399 -5.74 -6.40 -19.66
N GLN A 400 -6.84 -6.93 -19.13
CA GLN A 400 -6.82 -7.79 -17.95
C GLN A 400 -6.12 -9.13 -18.20
N VAL A 401 -6.41 -9.79 -19.33
CA VAL A 401 -5.70 -11.02 -19.73
C VAL A 401 -4.20 -10.76 -19.82
N MET A 402 -3.81 -9.67 -20.49
CA MET A 402 -2.40 -9.30 -20.64
C MET A 402 -1.72 -9.04 -19.29
N ILE A 403 -2.34 -8.23 -18.41
CA ILE A 403 -1.79 -7.88 -17.10
C ILE A 403 -1.66 -9.12 -16.21
N LEU A 404 -2.68 -9.98 -16.15
CA LEU A 404 -2.63 -11.20 -15.37
C LEU A 404 -1.62 -12.21 -15.94
N GLY A 405 -1.50 -12.31 -17.27
CA GLY A 405 -0.47 -13.10 -17.94
C GLY A 405 0.95 -12.64 -17.59
N ILE A 406 1.20 -11.32 -17.61
CA ILE A 406 2.48 -10.73 -17.17
C ILE A 406 2.73 -11.05 -15.69
N GLY A 407 1.71 -10.91 -14.83
CA GLY A 407 1.80 -11.23 -13.41
C GLY A 407 2.15 -12.70 -13.15
N LEU A 408 1.49 -13.63 -13.86
CA LEU A 408 1.75 -15.06 -13.77
C LEU A 408 3.16 -15.41 -14.26
N HIS A 409 3.56 -14.89 -15.43
CA HIS A 409 4.91 -15.10 -15.95
C HIS A 409 5.96 -14.61 -14.95
N TRP A 410 5.80 -13.39 -14.43
CA TRP A 410 6.74 -12.80 -13.49
C TRP A 410 6.82 -13.59 -12.18
N THR A 411 5.69 -13.98 -11.60
CA THR A 411 5.67 -14.86 -10.42
C THR A 411 6.30 -16.22 -10.71
N ALA A 412 6.06 -16.82 -11.86
CA ALA A 412 6.69 -18.09 -12.26
C ALA A 412 8.21 -18.00 -12.35
N THR A 413 8.76 -16.88 -12.87
CA THR A 413 10.21 -16.66 -12.89
C THR A 413 10.82 -16.61 -11.49
N TRP A 414 10.14 -15.96 -10.54
CA TRP A 414 10.60 -15.90 -9.14
C TRP A 414 10.49 -17.24 -8.42
N ILE A 415 9.40 -17.99 -8.63
CA ILE A 415 9.25 -19.34 -8.06
C ILE A 415 10.41 -20.23 -8.51
N LYS A 416 10.74 -20.21 -9.81
CA LYS A 416 11.87 -20.98 -10.37
C LYS A 416 13.24 -20.53 -9.86
N ARG A 417 13.39 -19.25 -9.45
CA ARG A 417 14.63 -18.74 -8.84
C ARG A 417 14.80 -19.20 -7.38
N TYR A 418 13.72 -19.40 -6.64
CA TYR A 418 13.80 -19.80 -5.22
C TYR A 418 13.70 -21.30 -4.97
N ALA A 419 13.26 -22.07 -5.96
CA ALA A 419 12.98 -23.49 -5.83
C ALA A 419 13.37 -24.22 -7.11
N GLY A 420 13.94 -25.42 -6.97
CA GLY A 420 14.19 -26.31 -8.11
C GLY A 420 12.88 -26.74 -8.78
N PHE A 421 12.95 -27.22 -10.02
CA PHE A 421 11.77 -27.53 -10.86
C PHE A 421 10.71 -28.38 -10.14
N ARG A 422 11.10 -29.46 -9.46
CA ARG A 422 10.19 -30.37 -8.74
C ARG A 422 9.53 -29.71 -7.52
N GLN A 423 10.24 -28.81 -6.83
CA GLN A 423 9.70 -28.05 -5.70
C GLN A 423 8.80 -26.91 -6.18
N ALA A 424 9.12 -26.30 -7.33
CA ALA A 424 8.36 -25.22 -7.94
C ALA A 424 7.01 -25.68 -8.51
N PHE A 425 6.91 -26.90 -9.03
CA PHE A 425 5.77 -27.38 -9.81
C PHE A 425 4.40 -27.23 -9.12
N PRO A 426 4.18 -27.69 -7.87
CA PRO A 426 2.88 -27.52 -7.20
C PRO A 426 2.52 -26.06 -6.97
N VAL A 427 3.52 -25.20 -6.73
CA VAL A 427 3.31 -23.76 -6.49
C VAL A 427 3.02 -23.01 -7.80
N LEU A 428 3.58 -23.47 -8.92
CA LEU A 428 3.22 -22.98 -10.25
C LEU A 428 1.78 -23.35 -10.61
N ILE A 429 1.33 -24.57 -10.27
CA ILE A 429 -0.08 -24.96 -10.43
C ILE A 429 -0.98 -24.02 -9.61
N PHE A 430 -0.65 -23.78 -8.34
CA PHE A 430 -1.41 -22.84 -7.51
C PHE A 430 -1.47 -21.43 -8.14
N ALA A 431 -0.36 -20.91 -8.67
CA ALA A 431 -0.34 -19.63 -9.37
C ALA A 431 -1.22 -19.62 -10.64
N LEU A 432 -1.19 -20.69 -11.43
CA LEU A 432 -2.03 -20.85 -12.61
C LEU A 432 -3.51 -20.92 -12.23
N THR A 433 -3.88 -21.77 -11.27
CA THR A 433 -5.26 -21.89 -10.77
C THR A 433 -5.78 -20.56 -10.24
N TYR A 434 -4.99 -19.82 -9.46
CA TYR A 434 -5.35 -18.48 -9.00
C TYR A 434 -5.58 -17.52 -10.18
N THR A 435 -4.72 -17.57 -11.19
CA THR A 435 -4.83 -16.69 -12.37
C THR A 435 -6.09 -16.98 -13.17
N ILE A 436 -6.42 -18.27 -13.37
CA ILE A 436 -7.65 -18.70 -14.05
C ILE A 436 -8.88 -18.25 -13.25
N LEU A 437 -8.88 -18.44 -11.93
CA LEU A 437 -9.96 -17.96 -11.06
C LEU A 437 -10.12 -16.44 -11.16
N ALA A 438 -9.02 -15.68 -11.12
CA ALA A 438 -9.07 -14.23 -11.23
C ALA A 438 -9.61 -13.78 -12.61
N LEU A 439 -9.21 -14.45 -13.69
CA LEU A 439 -9.73 -14.17 -15.03
C LEU A 439 -11.24 -14.42 -15.12
N GLY A 440 -11.73 -15.57 -14.66
CA GLY A 440 -13.15 -15.91 -14.71
C GLY A 440 -14.05 -15.08 -13.77
N LEU A 441 -13.46 -14.31 -12.85
CA LEU A 441 -14.18 -13.37 -11.99
C LEU A 441 -14.15 -11.93 -12.51
N LEU A 442 -13.25 -11.62 -13.44
CA LEU A 442 -13.03 -10.27 -13.96
C LEU A 442 -13.61 -10.07 -15.37
N ILE A 443 -13.62 -11.13 -16.17
CA ILE A 443 -14.17 -11.24 -17.52
C ILE A 443 -15.48 -12.01 -17.41
#